data_AF-A0A0D2KRP2-F1
#
_entry.id   AF-A0A0D2KRP2-F1
#
_cell.length_a   1.000
_cell.length_b   1.000
_cell.length_c   1.000
_cell.angle_alpha   90.00
_cell.angle_beta   90.00
_cell.angle_gamma   90.00
#
_symmetry.space_group_name_H-M   'P 1'
#
loop_
_entity.id
_entity.type
_entity.pdbx_description
1 polymer ?
#
loop_
_entity_poly.entity_id
_entity_poly.type
_entity_poly.pdbx_seq_one_letter_code
_entity_poly.pdbx_strand_id
1 'polypeptide(L)'
;MLQVDADVLADPALQLWVALSDDACRAALHQPEAVLAGLKALKALGVWGVTLNIYWGAAEPVPRVYSWGAIRPALALARKAGLRLQPNFCFHAGPRQPLPRWVLREGEECPDIFFTDRAGERCRECLTLGVDDVPVLAGRTAVQCYGDLVASFAAEHAPLLGSAITDARVGLGPGGELKYPSHPAGRWAFPGVGEFQCYDSFMLSSLAAAAQQAGQPHWGTGGPHDAGGYTRWPHQTGFFHHEGGSFGSEYGRFFTEWYGGLLARHADRVLGAAAGALAGRGVRLHAALPVVHWWCHSAARAAEMTAGYAGRADRDAYLPAMAALARHGASVHLGCGEVADCTQPAYALASPETLLLQLRGAAAALGVPVALGSAGVSFDAAALGELERRAFGAGCYNGVDVGPVSRVVMAEMGDAMFEAAAWTEFRGWAARVRQRAAALSGAAALQQQHEQQQLWESAAAAAAAAAAAAAVPGYEEEQQQQQQQVQQQQQQQQQQQPGGTWQVAVLA
;
A
#
# COMPACT_ATOMS: atom_id res chain seq x y z
N MET A 1 -25.08 28.76 -21.01
CA MET A 1 -23.69 28.48 -21.42
C MET A 1 -22.75 29.24 -20.51
N LEU A 2 -22.22 28.58 -19.49
CA LEU A 2 -21.01 29.02 -18.80
C LEU A 2 -19.91 28.10 -19.33
N GLN A 3 -18.99 28.64 -20.13
CA GLN A 3 -17.75 27.95 -20.48
C GLN A 3 -16.95 27.79 -19.19
N VAL A 4 -16.96 26.57 -18.64
CA VAL A 4 -15.96 26.14 -17.68
C VAL A 4 -14.68 25.93 -18.47
N ASP A 5 -13.60 26.59 -18.06
CA ASP A 5 -12.27 26.45 -18.66
C ASP A 5 -11.90 24.97 -18.83
N ALA A 6 -11.75 24.56 -20.08
CA ALA A 6 -11.55 23.18 -20.50
C ALA A 6 -10.08 22.72 -20.41
N ASP A 7 -9.36 23.11 -19.36
CA ASP A 7 -7.93 22.76 -19.21
C ASP A 7 -7.52 22.38 -17.77
N VAL A 8 -8.46 21.85 -16.98
CA VAL A 8 -8.08 20.88 -15.94
C VAL A 8 -7.98 19.53 -16.63
N LEU A 9 -6.85 19.28 -17.32
CA LEU A 9 -6.52 17.95 -17.83
C LEU A 9 -6.61 16.97 -16.65
N ALA A 10 -7.63 16.10 -16.67
CA ALA A 10 -7.76 15.01 -15.73
C ALA A 10 -6.44 14.22 -15.68
N ASP A 11 -6.07 13.72 -14.49
CA ASP A 11 -4.90 12.84 -14.34
C ASP A 11 -5.00 11.71 -15.39
N PRO A 12 -3.91 11.39 -16.13
CA PRO A 12 -3.96 10.34 -17.13
C PRO A 12 -4.30 9.01 -16.45
N ALA A 13 -5.03 8.14 -17.15
CA ALA A 13 -5.46 6.84 -16.63
C ALA A 13 -4.29 5.97 -16.13
N LEU A 14 -3.09 6.14 -16.72
CA LEU A 14 -1.85 5.55 -16.26
C LEU A 14 -0.73 6.60 -16.26
N GLN A 15 -0.03 6.72 -15.13
CA GLN A 15 1.09 7.65 -14.95
C GLN A 15 2.44 6.92 -15.01
N LEU A 16 3.38 7.41 -15.83
CA LEU A 16 4.76 6.93 -15.84
C LEU A 16 5.62 7.72 -14.86
N TRP A 17 6.25 7.04 -13.91
CA TRP A 17 7.14 7.61 -12.90
C TRP A 17 8.52 6.98 -12.98
N VAL A 18 9.53 7.71 -12.49
CA VAL A 18 10.92 7.24 -12.41
C VAL A 18 11.46 7.48 -11.00
N ALA A 19 12.02 6.46 -10.36
CA ALA A 19 12.70 6.63 -9.09
C ALA A 19 14.07 7.30 -9.29
N LEU A 20 14.41 8.31 -8.51
CA LEU A 20 15.76 8.87 -8.49
C LEU A 20 16.66 8.01 -7.62
N SER A 21 17.83 7.68 -8.15
CA SER A 21 18.83 6.99 -7.34
C SER A 21 19.36 7.87 -6.21
N ASP A 22 19.86 7.23 -5.16
CA ASP A 22 20.55 7.92 -4.06
C ASP A 22 21.76 8.72 -4.58
N ASP A 23 22.43 8.21 -5.62
CA ASP A 23 23.54 8.89 -6.29
C ASP A 23 23.05 10.12 -7.07
N ALA A 24 21.94 10.04 -7.81
CA ALA A 24 21.33 11.19 -8.47
C ALA A 24 20.86 12.26 -7.46
N CYS A 25 20.31 11.84 -6.33
CA CYS A 25 19.91 12.75 -5.25
C CYS A 25 21.12 13.47 -4.64
N ARG A 26 22.24 12.78 -4.42
CA ARG A 26 23.50 13.40 -3.98
C ARG A 26 24.10 14.30 -5.06
N ALA A 27 24.09 13.88 -6.31
CA ALA A 27 24.58 14.66 -7.44
C ALA A 27 23.84 15.99 -7.58
N ALA A 28 22.58 16.09 -7.15
CA ALA A 28 21.84 17.35 -7.14
C ALA A 28 22.50 18.46 -6.29
N LEU A 29 23.37 18.11 -5.33
CA LEU A 29 24.13 19.08 -4.52
C LEU A 29 25.36 19.63 -5.24
N HIS A 30 26.00 18.83 -6.09
CA HIS A 30 27.34 19.13 -6.63
C HIS A 30 27.37 19.26 -8.17
N GLN A 31 26.36 18.72 -8.85
CA GLN A 31 26.21 18.70 -10.32
C GLN A 31 24.74 19.02 -10.72
N PRO A 32 24.17 20.14 -10.25
CA PRO A 32 22.74 20.44 -10.44
C PRO A 32 22.34 20.60 -11.91
N GLU A 33 23.24 21.06 -12.78
CA GLU A 33 22.96 21.21 -14.22
C GLU A 33 22.78 19.86 -14.91
N ALA A 34 23.62 18.87 -14.58
CA ALA A 34 23.56 17.53 -15.15
C ALA A 34 22.27 16.81 -14.73
N VAL A 35 21.95 16.86 -13.42
CA VAL A 35 20.70 16.29 -12.89
C VAL A 35 19.48 16.97 -13.52
N LEU A 36 19.49 18.30 -13.65
CA LEU A 36 18.41 19.02 -14.30
C LEU A 36 18.24 18.65 -15.78
N ALA A 37 19.33 18.43 -16.51
CA ALA A 37 19.28 18.00 -17.90
C ALA A 37 18.62 16.61 -18.03
N GLY A 38 19.00 15.66 -17.18
CA GLY A 38 18.38 14.33 -17.12
C GLY A 38 16.88 14.41 -16.77
N LEU A 39 16.51 15.20 -15.77
CA LEU A 39 15.10 15.41 -15.39
C LEU A 39 14.29 16.05 -16.54
N LYS A 40 14.85 17.02 -17.26
CA LYS A 40 14.20 17.61 -18.45
C LYS A 40 14.06 16.59 -19.58
N ALA A 41 15.02 15.70 -19.76
CA ALA A 41 14.93 14.62 -20.73
C ALA A 41 13.77 13.67 -20.39
N LEU A 42 13.64 13.28 -19.11
CA LEU A 42 12.48 12.50 -18.64
C LEU A 42 11.15 13.23 -18.89
N LYS A 43 11.09 14.53 -18.56
CA LYS A 43 9.89 15.34 -18.82
C LYS A 43 9.51 15.36 -20.31
N ALA A 44 10.50 15.48 -21.20
CA ALA A 44 10.28 15.49 -22.64
C ALA A 44 9.71 14.15 -23.17
N LEU A 45 9.98 13.04 -22.49
CA LEU A 45 9.38 11.72 -22.79
C LEU A 45 7.97 11.56 -22.24
N GLY A 46 7.45 12.55 -21.51
CA GLY A 46 6.13 12.48 -20.88
C GLY A 46 6.12 11.74 -19.55
N VAL A 47 7.28 11.57 -18.90
CA VAL A 47 7.32 11.12 -17.49
C VAL A 47 6.52 12.11 -16.65
N TRP A 48 5.61 11.57 -15.84
CA TRP A 48 4.68 12.33 -15.01
C TRP A 48 5.36 12.93 -13.77
N GLY A 49 6.16 12.12 -13.10
CA GLY A 49 6.84 12.51 -11.87
C GLY A 49 8.02 11.61 -11.53
N VAL A 50 8.72 12.00 -10.46
CA VAL A 50 9.85 11.24 -9.93
C VAL A 50 9.68 10.96 -8.45
N THR A 51 10.22 9.82 -8.00
CA THR A 51 10.22 9.44 -6.58
C THR A 51 11.61 9.61 -5.98
N LEU A 52 11.73 9.96 -4.71
CA LEU A 52 13.02 10.03 -4.03
C LEU A 52 12.94 9.48 -2.61
N ASN A 53 14.03 8.87 -2.14
CA ASN A 53 14.07 8.27 -0.81
C ASN A 53 14.47 9.30 0.27
N ILE A 54 13.71 9.31 1.36
CA ILE A 54 14.00 10.07 2.58
C ILE A 54 14.26 9.05 3.68
N TYR A 55 15.54 8.76 3.93
CA TYR A 55 15.93 7.83 4.99
C TYR A 55 15.83 8.48 6.36
N TRP A 56 15.18 7.79 7.29
CA TRP A 56 14.98 8.26 8.65
C TRP A 56 16.29 8.63 9.34
N GLY A 57 17.34 7.81 9.19
CA GLY A 57 18.65 8.08 9.81
C GLY A 57 19.32 9.37 9.37
N ALA A 58 19.07 9.82 8.13
CA ALA A 58 19.58 11.09 7.62
C ALA A 58 18.64 12.27 7.95
N ALA A 59 17.33 12.01 7.94
CA ALA A 59 16.31 13.03 8.18
C ALA A 59 16.17 13.41 9.66
N GLU A 60 16.47 12.52 10.61
CA GLU A 60 16.37 12.77 12.06
C GLU A 60 17.64 12.28 12.80
N PRO A 61 18.79 12.95 12.62
CA PRO A 61 20.05 12.54 13.25
C PRO A 61 20.02 12.59 14.79
N VAL A 62 19.16 13.42 15.36
CA VAL A 62 18.92 13.59 16.80
C VAL A 62 17.40 13.61 17.02
N PRO A 63 16.86 13.03 18.12
CA PRO A 63 15.42 12.99 18.36
C PRO A 63 14.78 14.37 18.20
N ARG A 64 13.73 14.44 17.36
CA ARG A 64 12.94 15.64 17.02
C ARG A 64 13.72 16.77 16.34
N VAL A 65 14.95 16.54 15.90
CA VAL A 65 15.74 17.50 15.13
C VAL A 65 15.83 17.02 13.70
N TYR A 66 15.03 17.63 12.83
CA TYR A 66 14.89 17.19 11.44
C TYR A 66 15.78 17.97 10.47
N SER A 67 16.39 17.26 9.52
CA SER A 67 17.29 17.81 8.51
C SER A 67 16.82 17.49 7.10
N TRP A 68 16.44 18.54 6.36
CA TRP A 68 15.93 18.44 4.99
C TRP A 68 16.94 18.91 3.93
N GLY A 69 18.11 19.40 4.36
CA GLY A 69 19.10 20.03 3.49
C GLY A 69 19.56 19.14 2.34
N ALA A 70 19.72 17.83 2.58
CA ALA A 70 20.20 16.89 1.58
C ALA A 70 19.21 16.65 0.42
N ILE A 71 17.90 16.77 0.67
CA ILE A 71 16.86 16.50 -0.35
C ILE A 71 16.35 17.76 -1.04
N ARG A 72 16.53 18.94 -0.43
CA ARG A 72 16.06 20.23 -0.97
C ARG A 72 16.49 20.49 -2.42
N PRO A 73 17.76 20.26 -2.83
CA PRO A 73 18.18 20.47 -4.21
C PRO A 73 17.44 19.57 -5.20
N ALA A 74 17.30 18.27 -4.89
CA ALA A 74 16.60 17.33 -5.76
C ALA A 74 15.12 17.73 -5.95
N LEU A 75 14.43 18.12 -4.87
CA LEU A 75 13.06 18.64 -4.91
C LEU A 75 12.96 19.89 -5.80
N ALA A 76 13.91 20.82 -5.65
CA ALA A 76 13.93 22.07 -6.42
C ALA A 76 14.18 21.82 -7.92
N LEU A 77 15.10 20.92 -8.26
CA LEU A 77 15.42 20.58 -9.65
C LEU A 77 14.27 19.84 -10.34
N ALA A 78 13.64 18.87 -9.67
CA ALA A 78 12.48 18.16 -10.20
C ALA A 78 11.29 19.11 -10.45
N ARG A 79 11.02 20.02 -9.51
CA ARG A 79 10.01 21.08 -9.70
C ARG A 79 10.37 21.99 -10.88
N LYS A 80 11.64 22.40 -10.99
CA LYS A 80 12.13 23.24 -12.10
C LYS A 80 12.02 22.53 -13.46
N ALA A 81 12.12 21.21 -13.49
CA ALA A 81 11.89 20.39 -14.68
C ALA A 81 10.39 20.20 -15.01
N GLY A 82 9.47 20.62 -14.13
CA GLY A 82 8.02 20.45 -14.33
C GLY A 82 7.53 19.03 -14.07
N LEU A 83 8.23 18.27 -13.22
CA LEU A 83 7.86 16.92 -12.80
C LEU A 83 7.13 16.96 -11.45
N ARG A 84 6.16 16.05 -11.27
CA ARG A 84 5.58 15.78 -9.95
C ARG A 84 6.57 15.02 -9.07
N LEU A 85 6.34 15.04 -7.76
CA LEU A 85 7.24 14.50 -6.75
C LEU A 85 6.51 13.54 -5.81
N GLN A 86 7.18 12.43 -5.51
CA GLN A 86 6.81 11.49 -4.44
C GLN A 86 8.01 11.27 -3.50
N PRO A 87 8.06 11.90 -2.32
CA PRO A 87 8.91 11.44 -1.23
C PRO A 87 8.52 10.03 -0.78
N ASN A 88 9.52 9.17 -0.61
CA ASN A 88 9.40 7.86 0.02
C ASN A 88 10.01 7.95 1.42
N PHE A 89 9.18 7.91 2.46
CA PHE A 89 9.62 7.90 3.86
C PHE A 89 10.17 6.52 4.23
N CYS A 90 11.49 6.38 4.22
CA CYS A 90 12.20 5.13 4.48
C CYS A 90 12.53 5.01 5.97
N PHE A 91 11.61 4.40 6.74
CA PHE A 91 11.80 4.05 8.16
C PHE A 91 12.63 2.76 8.38
N HIS A 92 13.36 2.34 7.36
CA HIS A 92 14.27 1.21 7.36
C HIS A 92 15.68 1.67 6.99
N ALA A 93 16.68 0.85 7.29
CA ALA A 93 18.04 1.03 6.85
C ALA A 93 18.16 0.73 5.35
N GLY A 94 18.82 1.62 4.62
CA GLY A 94 19.30 1.37 3.26
C GLY A 94 20.78 0.95 3.24
N PRO A 95 21.31 0.55 2.09
CA PRO A 95 22.69 0.04 1.96
C PRO A 95 23.78 0.97 2.50
N ARG A 96 23.55 2.29 2.44
CA ARG A 96 24.47 3.34 2.91
C ARG A 96 23.85 4.22 4.01
N GLN A 97 22.65 3.88 4.48
CA GLN A 97 21.85 4.73 5.36
C GLN A 97 21.27 3.90 6.50
N PRO A 98 21.95 3.78 7.65
CA PRO A 98 21.40 3.06 8.79
C PRO A 98 20.17 3.77 9.36
N LEU A 99 19.47 3.10 10.29
CA LEU A 99 18.55 3.77 11.20
C LEU A 99 19.25 4.92 11.96
N PRO A 100 18.52 5.90 12.51
CA PRO A 100 19.13 6.95 13.29
C PRO A 100 20.03 6.40 14.39
N ARG A 101 21.23 6.99 14.54
CA ARG A 101 22.22 6.51 15.53
C ARG A 101 21.67 6.48 16.95
N TRP A 102 20.76 7.40 17.28
CA TRP A 102 20.13 7.42 18.60
C TRP A 102 19.20 6.20 18.79
N VAL A 103 18.43 5.78 17.77
CA VAL A 103 17.62 4.56 17.81
C VAL A 103 18.50 3.32 17.97
N LEU A 104 19.63 3.27 17.27
CA LEU A 104 20.56 2.15 17.40
C LEU A 104 21.15 2.01 18.80
N ARG A 105 21.32 3.12 19.53
CA ARG A 105 21.72 3.13 20.95
C ARG A 105 20.59 2.71 21.88
N GLU A 106 19.35 3.15 21.64
CA GLU A 106 18.19 2.61 22.38
C GLU A 106 18.13 1.08 22.23
N GLY A 107 18.47 0.56 21.05
CA GLY A 107 18.56 -0.87 20.77
C GLY A 107 19.79 -1.58 21.33
N GLU A 108 20.75 -0.87 21.92
CA GLU A 108 21.81 -1.47 22.76
C GLU A 108 21.30 -1.70 24.18
N GLU A 109 20.46 -0.80 24.70
CA GLU A 109 19.84 -0.91 26.03
C GLU A 109 18.62 -1.85 26.02
N CYS A 110 17.81 -1.80 24.96
CA CYS A 110 16.64 -2.63 24.74
C CYS A 110 16.73 -3.34 23.37
N PRO A 111 17.42 -4.49 23.26
CA PRO A 111 17.59 -5.20 21.99
C PRO A 111 16.27 -5.68 21.35
N ASP A 112 15.21 -5.82 22.14
CA ASP A 112 13.89 -6.26 21.68
C ASP A 112 13.12 -5.22 20.87
N ILE A 113 13.67 -4.01 20.65
CA ILE A 113 13.09 -3.06 19.68
C ILE A 113 13.28 -3.50 18.21
N PHE A 114 14.06 -4.55 17.96
CA PHE A 114 14.30 -5.11 16.64
C PHE A 114 13.60 -6.46 16.45
N PHE A 115 13.18 -6.74 15.21
CA PHE A 115 12.70 -8.06 14.84
C PHE A 115 13.74 -9.13 15.16
N THR A 116 13.24 -10.28 15.60
CA THR A 116 14.09 -11.34 16.15
C THR A 116 13.63 -12.69 15.66
N ASP A 117 14.58 -13.50 15.18
CA ASP A 117 14.33 -14.88 14.79
C ASP A 117 14.41 -15.84 15.97
N ARG A 118 14.14 -17.12 15.72
CA ARG A 118 14.11 -18.14 16.77
C ARG A 118 15.47 -18.35 17.45
N ALA A 119 16.57 -18.11 16.73
CA ALA A 119 17.92 -18.22 17.26
C ALA A 119 18.33 -17.01 18.13
N GLY A 120 17.49 -15.97 18.19
CA GLY A 120 17.76 -14.74 18.93
C GLY A 120 18.50 -13.68 18.11
N GLU A 121 18.68 -13.90 16.81
CA GLU A 121 19.35 -12.96 15.94
C GLU A 121 18.46 -11.75 15.65
N ARG A 122 19.07 -10.56 15.64
CA ARG A 122 18.34 -9.28 15.57
C ARG A 122 18.48 -8.62 14.20
N CYS A 123 17.36 -8.25 13.59
CA CYS A 123 17.33 -7.45 12.37
C CYS A 123 17.41 -5.95 12.70
N ARG A 124 18.60 -5.36 12.59
CA ARG A 124 18.85 -3.93 12.90
C ARG A 124 18.46 -2.98 11.74
N GLU A 125 17.76 -3.48 10.74
CA GLU A 125 17.34 -2.69 9.57
C GLU A 125 16.03 -1.95 9.79
N CYS A 126 15.16 -2.41 10.68
CA CYS A 126 13.89 -1.76 11.01
C CYS A 126 13.42 -2.15 12.42
N LEU A 127 12.48 -1.38 12.97
CA LEU A 127 11.90 -1.66 14.28
C LEU A 127 10.88 -2.80 14.20
N THR A 128 10.75 -3.59 15.26
CA THR A 128 9.68 -4.59 15.37
C THR A 128 8.31 -3.91 15.47
N LEU A 129 7.26 -4.55 14.94
CA LEU A 129 5.88 -4.07 15.10
C LEU A 129 5.45 -4.06 16.58
N GLY A 130 6.15 -4.82 17.43
CA GLY A 130 5.89 -4.90 18.86
C GLY A 130 6.07 -3.57 19.60
N VAL A 131 6.81 -2.60 19.03
CA VAL A 131 7.07 -1.29 19.64
C VAL A 131 6.28 -0.14 18.99
N ASP A 132 5.32 -0.44 18.12
CA ASP A 132 4.44 0.55 17.48
C ASP A 132 3.80 1.51 18.48
N ASP A 133 3.33 0.96 19.60
CA ASP A 133 2.54 1.65 20.63
C ASP A 133 3.27 1.70 21.99
N VAL A 134 4.57 1.37 22.04
CA VAL A 134 5.35 1.32 23.29
C VAL A 134 6.41 2.43 23.29
N PRO A 135 6.50 3.29 24.34
CA PRO A 135 7.33 4.49 24.30
C PRO A 135 8.82 4.24 24.62
N VAL A 136 9.48 3.37 23.85
CA VAL A 136 10.87 2.94 24.05
C VAL A 136 11.90 3.72 23.22
N LEU A 137 11.52 4.82 22.58
CA LEU A 137 12.40 5.61 21.69
C LEU A 137 12.49 7.05 22.18
N ALA A 138 13.38 7.31 23.14
CA ALA A 138 13.49 8.60 23.82
C ALA A 138 12.12 9.14 24.31
N GLY A 139 11.30 8.25 24.89
CA GLY A 139 9.96 8.55 25.41
C GLY A 139 8.84 8.62 24.36
N ARG A 140 9.11 8.27 23.09
CA ARG A 140 8.11 8.14 22.01
C ARG A 140 7.91 6.69 21.60
N THR A 141 6.74 6.40 21.03
CA THR A 141 6.48 5.14 20.32
C THR A 141 7.04 5.18 18.88
N ALA A 142 7.20 4.04 18.23
CA ALA A 142 7.65 4.00 16.83
C ALA A 142 6.68 4.75 15.90
N VAL A 143 5.37 4.56 16.06
CA VAL A 143 4.34 5.27 15.26
C VAL A 143 4.43 6.79 15.46
N GLN A 144 4.69 7.26 16.68
CA GLN A 144 4.90 8.69 16.95
C GLN A 144 6.16 9.22 16.25
N CYS A 145 7.28 8.49 16.28
CA CYS A 145 8.48 8.88 15.53
C CYS A 145 8.19 9.03 14.03
N TYR A 146 7.47 8.08 13.44
CA TYR A 146 7.11 8.11 12.02
C TYR A 146 6.19 9.28 11.69
N GLY A 147 5.13 9.47 12.48
CA GLY A 147 4.19 10.58 12.33
C GLY A 147 4.85 11.95 12.49
N ASP A 148 5.70 12.13 13.51
CA ASP A 148 6.40 13.39 13.76
C ASP A 148 7.33 13.76 12.59
N LEU A 149 8.02 12.79 11.99
CA LEU A 149 8.89 13.01 10.84
C LEU A 149 8.10 13.46 9.61
N VAL A 150 6.98 12.78 9.30
CA VAL A 150 6.09 13.14 8.19
C VAL A 150 5.49 14.53 8.43
N ALA A 151 5.07 14.84 9.67
CA ALA A 151 4.54 16.15 10.03
C ALA A 151 5.59 17.25 9.89
N SER A 152 6.84 17.00 10.30
CA SER A 152 7.94 17.96 10.12
C SER A 152 8.24 18.20 8.63
N PHE A 153 8.28 17.14 7.82
CA PHE A 153 8.41 17.28 6.36
C PHE A 153 7.28 18.12 5.78
N ALA A 154 6.05 17.84 6.19
CA ALA A 154 4.87 18.55 5.72
C ALA A 154 4.90 20.04 6.10
N ALA A 155 5.38 20.38 7.30
CA ALA A 155 5.54 21.76 7.74
C ALA A 155 6.61 22.49 6.92
N GLU A 156 7.80 21.90 6.76
CA GLU A 156 8.92 22.47 6.02
C GLU A 156 8.58 22.73 4.54
N HIS A 157 7.90 21.77 3.91
CA HIS A 157 7.63 21.79 2.48
C HIS A 157 6.19 22.18 2.14
N ALA A 158 5.46 22.81 3.08
CA ALA A 158 4.05 23.15 2.92
C ALA A 158 3.70 23.82 1.57
N PRO A 159 4.48 24.77 1.02
CA PRO A 159 4.17 25.40 -0.27
C PRO A 159 4.24 24.44 -1.49
N LEU A 160 4.89 23.29 -1.34
CA LEU A 160 5.06 22.30 -2.41
C LEU A 160 3.98 21.22 -2.42
N LEU A 161 3.27 21.03 -1.31
CA LEU A 161 2.30 19.94 -1.15
C LEU A 161 1.02 20.27 -1.93
N GLY A 162 0.48 19.25 -2.61
CA GLY A 162 -0.67 19.40 -3.51
C GLY A 162 -0.35 20.08 -4.83
N SER A 163 0.87 20.60 -4.99
CA SER A 163 1.36 21.21 -6.23
C SER A 163 2.48 20.38 -6.84
N ALA A 164 3.73 20.58 -6.42
CA ALA A 164 4.86 19.81 -6.91
C ALA A 164 4.88 18.40 -6.29
N ILE A 165 4.63 18.30 -4.98
CA ILE A 165 4.56 17.05 -4.23
C ILE A 165 3.09 16.63 -4.18
N THR A 166 2.74 15.61 -4.94
CA THR A 166 1.36 15.11 -5.09
C THR A 166 1.14 13.76 -4.42
N ASP A 167 2.21 13.07 -4.06
CA ASP A 167 2.18 11.71 -3.57
C ASP A 167 3.21 11.53 -2.45
N ALA A 168 3.02 10.57 -1.55
CA ALA A 168 4.01 10.18 -0.55
C ALA A 168 3.94 8.67 -0.30
N ARG A 169 5.07 7.99 -0.35
CA ARG A 169 5.15 6.57 0.02
C ARG A 169 5.61 6.43 1.47
N VAL A 170 4.91 5.62 2.24
CA VAL A 170 5.22 5.36 3.65
C VAL A 170 5.86 3.97 3.75
N GLY A 171 7.08 3.90 4.28
CA GLY A 171 7.74 2.61 4.52
C GLY A 171 7.12 1.89 5.71
N LEU A 172 6.84 0.59 5.56
CA LEU A 172 6.10 -0.20 6.55
C LEU A 172 6.88 -1.42 7.09
N GLY A 173 8.20 -1.42 6.90
CA GLY A 173 9.04 -2.57 7.24
C GLY A 173 10.36 -2.60 6.46
N PRO A 174 11.05 -3.76 6.43
CA PRO A 174 12.35 -3.93 5.78
C PRO A 174 12.24 -3.70 4.28
N GLY A 175 13.17 -2.93 3.72
CA GLY A 175 13.11 -2.45 2.33
C GLY A 175 11.95 -1.49 2.05
N GLY A 176 11.22 -1.04 3.08
CA GLY A 176 10.06 -0.16 2.96
C GLY A 176 8.77 -0.90 2.61
N GLU A 177 8.82 -2.23 2.49
CA GLU A 177 7.67 -3.08 2.21
C GLU A 177 6.97 -3.48 3.51
N LEU A 178 5.66 -3.65 3.45
CA LEU A 178 4.88 -4.21 4.54
C LEU A 178 5.16 -5.71 4.64
N LYS A 179 6.18 -6.12 5.39
CA LYS A 179 6.51 -7.53 5.63
C LYS A 179 7.40 -7.67 6.86
N TYR A 180 7.59 -8.92 7.26
CA TYR A 180 8.65 -9.28 8.19
C TYR A 180 10.00 -9.48 7.48
N PRO A 181 11.15 -9.30 8.16
CA PRO A 181 12.48 -9.53 7.59
C PRO A 181 12.82 -11.04 7.53
N SER A 182 11.95 -11.85 6.91
CA SER A 182 12.04 -13.31 6.93
C SER A 182 13.09 -13.90 5.99
N HIS A 183 13.68 -13.08 5.12
CA HIS A 183 14.66 -13.48 4.11
C HIS A 183 15.92 -12.58 4.14
N PRO A 184 16.62 -12.46 5.29
CA PRO A 184 17.74 -11.54 5.44
C PRO A 184 18.94 -11.99 4.60
N ALA A 185 19.64 -11.03 3.99
CA ALA A 185 20.85 -11.29 3.23
C ALA A 185 21.92 -11.98 4.10
N GLY A 186 22.63 -12.95 3.52
CA GLY A 186 23.72 -13.68 4.19
C GLY A 186 23.28 -14.88 5.04
N ARG A 187 22.05 -14.90 5.58
CA ARG A 187 21.49 -16.08 6.28
C ARG A 187 20.47 -16.86 5.44
N TRP A 188 19.83 -16.17 4.50
CA TRP A 188 18.89 -16.77 3.56
C TRP A 188 19.49 -16.84 2.15
N ALA A 189 19.07 -17.87 1.41
CA ALA A 189 19.39 -18.03 -0.01
C ALA A 189 18.12 -18.49 -0.75
N PHE A 190 17.91 -17.97 -1.95
CA PHE A 190 16.77 -18.37 -2.78
C PHE A 190 16.86 -19.87 -3.13
N PRO A 191 15.75 -20.64 -3.02
CA PRO A 191 14.39 -20.25 -2.66
C PRO A 191 14.05 -20.72 -1.23
N GLY A 192 14.86 -20.48 -0.20
CA GLY A 192 14.56 -20.94 1.16
C GLY A 192 13.21 -20.43 1.68
N VAL A 193 12.57 -21.17 2.60
CA VAL A 193 11.27 -20.79 3.19
C VAL A 193 11.31 -19.53 4.06
N GLY A 194 12.51 -19.08 4.47
CA GLY A 194 12.66 -17.99 5.43
C GLY A 194 12.39 -18.43 6.87
N GLU A 195 12.27 -17.47 7.79
CA GLU A 195 11.92 -17.74 9.19
C GLU A 195 10.94 -16.70 9.74
N PHE A 196 10.08 -17.12 10.68
CA PHE A 196 9.22 -16.21 11.44
C PHE A 196 10.06 -15.28 12.32
N GLN A 197 9.77 -13.99 12.27
CA GLN A 197 10.55 -12.91 12.92
C GLN A 197 9.76 -12.29 14.09
N CYS A 198 9.31 -13.12 15.03
CA CYS A 198 8.40 -12.69 16.11
C CYS A 198 8.90 -13.04 17.52
N TYR A 199 10.20 -13.25 17.69
CA TYR A 199 10.79 -13.75 18.93
C TYR A 199 11.34 -12.63 19.83
N ASP A 200 11.06 -11.36 19.51
CA ASP A 200 11.28 -10.26 20.46
C ASP A 200 10.26 -10.30 21.60
N SER A 201 10.63 -9.79 22.77
CA SER A 201 9.79 -9.90 23.97
C SER A 201 8.42 -9.21 23.84
N PHE A 202 8.31 -8.14 23.04
CA PHE A 202 7.05 -7.45 22.81
C PHE A 202 6.07 -8.30 21.98
N MET A 203 6.55 -8.88 20.86
CA MET A 203 5.75 -9.77 20.03
C MET A 203 5.40 -11.07 20.76
N LEU A 204 6.32 -11.66 21.51
CA LEU A 204 6.02 -12.85 22.33
C LEU A 204 4.95 -12.57 23.39
N SER A 205 4.99 -11.40 24.02
CA SER A 205 3.94 -10.96 24.96
C SER A 205 2.58 -10.80 24.26
N SER A 206 2.57 -10.23 23.04
CA SER A 206 1.36 -10.12 22.22
C SER A 206 0.80 -11.50 21.84
N LEU A 207 1.66 -12.45 21.45
CA LEU A 207 1.29 -13.82 21.12
C LEU A 207 0.67 -14.53 22.33
N ALA A 208 1.30 -14.43 23.50
CA ALA A 208 0.82 -15.01 24.74
C ALA A 208 -0.57 -14.48 25.12
N ALA A 209 -0.78 -13.16 25.01
CA ALA A 209 -2.09 -12.55 25.26
C ALA A 209 -3.16 -13.03 24.27
N ALA A 210 -2.83 -13.11 22.97
CA ALA A 210 -3.75 -13.63 21.95
C ALA A 210 -4.12 -15.11 22.20
N ALA A 211 -3.15 -15.93 22.62
CA ALA A 211 -3.36 -17.33 22.92
C ALA A 211 -4.25 -17.52 24.16
N GLN A 212 -4.08 -16.68 25.18
CA GLN A 212 -4.94 -16.66 26.35
C GLN A 212 -6.39 -16.27 26.00
N GLN A 213 -6.58 -15.26 25.14
CA GLN A 213 -7.90 -14.87 24.65
C GLN A 213 -8.57 -15.96 23.81
N ALA A 214 -7.79 -16.74 23.06
CA ALA A 214 -8.28 -17.89 22.30
C ALA A 214 -8.60 -19.12 23.18
N GLY A 215 -8.40 -19.04 24.51
CA GLY A 215 -8.60 -20.17 25.42
C GLY A 215 -7.54 -21.26 25.30
N GLN A 216 -6.43 -20.99 24.62
CA GLN A 216 -5.34 -21.95 24.37
C GLN A 216 -3.98 -21.39 24.81
N PRO A 217 -3.73 -21.19 26.12
CA PRO A 217 -2.52 -20.51 26.60
C PRO A 217 -1.19 -21.14 26.11
N HIS A 218 -1.18 -22.46 25.90
CA HIS A 218 0.02 -23.18 25.45
C HIS A 218 0.45 -22.81 24.01
N TRP A 219 -0.47 -22.31 23.17
CA TRP A 219 -0.14 -21.76 21.84
C TRP A 219 0.69 -20.47 21.92
N GLY A 220 0.67 -19.81 23.08
CA GLY A 220 1.34 -18.54 23.34
C GLY A 220 2.81 -18.64 23.75
N THR A 221 3.36 -19.85 23.84
CA THR A 221 4.70 -20.11 24.41
C THR A 221 5.85 -19.78 23.45
N GLY A 222 5.56 -19.54 22.18
CA GLY A 222 6.54 -19.16 21.16
C GLY A 222 6.00 -19.41 19.74
N GLY A 223 6.79 -19.00 18.74
CA GLY A 223 6.50 -19.34 17.36
C GLY A 223 6.69 -20.84 17.05
N PRO A 224 6.22 -21.33 15.89
CA PRO A 224 6.23 -22.75 15.56
C PRO A 224 7.62 -23.40 15.67
N HIS A 225 7.70 -24.50 16.41
CA HIS A 225 8.96 -25.18 16.71
C HIS A 225 9.46 -26.07 15.56
N ASP A 226 8.62 -26.35 14.58
CA ASP A 226 8.85 -27.26 13.46
C ASP A 226 8.92 -26.54 12.10
N ALA A 227 9.03 -25.20 12.10
CA ALA A 227 9.14 -24.37 10.89
C ALA A 227 10.47 -24.50 10.14
N GLY A 228 11.47 -25.18 10.71
CA GLY A 228 12.80 -25.29 10.13
C GLY A 228 13.59 -23.99 10.27
N GLY A 229 14.45 -23.70 9.29
CA GLY A 229 15.25 -22.47 9.25
C GLY A 229 15.34 -21.88 7.84
N TYR A 230 16.00 -20.74 7.70
CA TYR A 230 15.93 -19.85 6.52
C TYR A 230 16.02 -20.57 5.16
N THR A 231 16.96 -21.50 5.01
CA THR A 231 17.30 -22.14 3.72
C THR A 231 16.59 -23.47 3.47
N ARG A 232 15.75 -23.92 4.42
CA ARG A 232 15.00 -25.18 4.27
C ARG A 232 13.95 -25.03 3.17
N TRP A 233 13.58 -26.16 2.57
CA TRP A 233 12.45 -26.23 1.64
C TRP A 233 11.20 -26.71 2.39
N PRO A 234 9.97 -26.44 1.90
CA PRO A 234 8.74 -26.77 2.62
C PRO A 234 8.65 -28.24 3.06
N HIS A 235 9.04 -29.18 2.19
CA HIS A 235 9.01 -30.62 2.48
C HIS A 235 10.08 -31.09 3.50
N GLN A 236 11.00 -30.20 3.90
CA GLN A 236 12.07 -30.49 4.86
C GLN A 236 11.78 -29.97 6.26
N THR A 237 10.57 -29.45 6.49
CA THR A 237 10.11 -28.90 7.77
C THR A 237 8.83 -29.63 8.19
N GLY A 238 8.52 -29.64 9.48
CA GLY A 238 7.25 -30.18 9.96
C GLY A 238 6.09 -29.21 9.70
N PHE A 239 6.37 -27.90 9.83
CA PHE A 239 5.31 -26.90 9.75
C PHE A 239 4.77 -26.71 8.34
N PHE A 240 5.64 -26.67 7.33
CA PHE A 240 5.28 -26.34 5.94
C PHE A 240 5.10 -27.59 5.05
N HIS A 241 5.15 -28.79 5.64
CA HIS A 241 5.03 -30.03 4.87
C HIS A 241 3.67 -30.14 4.19
N HIS A 242 3.65 -30.48 2.91
CA HIS A 242 2.41 -30.62 2.13
C HIS A 242 1.45 -31.70 2.68
N GLU A 243 1.99 -32.78 3.24
CA GLU A 243 1.21 -33.83 3.92
C GLU A 243 1.31 -33.66 5.44
N GLY A 244 0.18 -33.33 6.07
CA GLY A 244 0.09 -33.27 7.54
C GLY A 244 0.86 -32.11 8.19
N GLY A 245 1.30 -31.10 7.44
CA GLY A 245 2.06 -29.99 7.97
C GLY A 245 1.27 -29.15 8.99
N SER A 246 1.94 -28.71 10.04
CA SER A 246 1.32 -27.98 11.15
C SER A 246 0.65 -26.66 10.74
N PHE A 247 1.01 -26.07 9.59
CA PHE A 247 0.37 -24.86 9.06
C PHE A 247 -1.16 -24.99 8.88
N GLY A 248 -1.65 -26.20 8.55
CA GLY A 248 -3.07 -26.48 8.37
C GLY A 248 -3.83 -26.79 9.66
N SER A 249 -3.12 -26.96 10.79
CA SER A 249 -3.72 -27.27 12.09
C SER A 249 -4.48 -26.07 12.69
N GLU A 250 -5.20 -26.28 13.78
CA GLU A 250 -5.81 -25.18 14.55
C GLU A 250 -4.76 -24.20 15.08
N TYR A 251 -3.66 -24.71 15.61
CA TYR A 251 -2.53 -23.89 16.06
C TYR A 251 -1.91 -23.10 14.89
N GLY A 252 -1.64 -23.76 13.76
CA GLY A 252 -1.04 -23.13 12.59
C GLY A 252 -1.90 -21.98 12.06
N ARG A 253 -3.22 -22.18 11.98
CA ARG A 253 -4.19 -21.15 11.60
C ARG A 253 -4.23 -20.00 12.61
N PHE A 254 -4.28 -20.30 13.91
CA PHE A 254 -4.22 -19.29 14.97
C PHE A 254 -2.95 -18.43 14.88
N PHE A 255 -1.78 -19.08 14.81
CA PHE A 255 -0.49 -18.40 14.80
C PHE A 255 -0.35 -17.51 13.57
N THR A 256 -0.70 -18.01 12.38
CA THR A 256 -0.57 -17.26 11.13
C THR A 256 -1.58 -16.11 11.03
N GLU A 257 -2.79 -16.28 11.57
CA GLU A 257 -3.78 -15.19 11.69
C GLU A 257 -3.32 -14.10 12.66
N TRP A 258 -2.73 -14.46 13.80
CA TRP A 258 -2.11 -13.50 14.70
C TRP A 258 -0.96 -12.75 14.04
N TYR A 259 -0.06 -13.48 13.37
CA TYR A 259 1.14 -12.93 12.74
C TYR A 259 0.81 -11.97 11.59
N GLY A 260 0.01 -12.40 10.61
CA GLY A 260 -0.46 -11.53 9.53
C GLY A 260 -1.38 -10.41 10.01
N GLY A 261 -2.17 -10.67 11.06
CA GLY A 261 -3.04 -9.67 11.69
C GLY A 261 -2.26 -8.54 12.36
N LEU A 262 -1.10 -8.82 12.97
CA LEU A 262 -0.21 -7.77 13.50
C LEU A 262 0.32 -6.87 12.38
N LEU A 263 0.72 -7.47 11.26
CA LEU A 263 1.21 -6.73 10.09
C LEU A 263 0.13 -5.79 9.52
N ALA A 264 -1.12 -6.26 9.39
CA ALA A 264 -2.23 -5.42 8.93
C ALA A 264 -2.55 -4.26 9.90
N ARG A 265 -2.49 -4.49 11.21
CA ARG A 265 -2.67 -3.44 12.23
C ARG A 265 -1.54 -2.42 12.23
N HIS A 266 -0.31 -2.86 12.00
CA HIS A 266 0.83 -1.95 11.82
C HIS A 266 0.61 -1.01 10.64
N ALA A 267 0.23 -1.55 9.48
CA ALA A 267 -0.10 -0.75 8.29
C ALA A 267 -1.16 0.30 8.61
N ASP A 268 -2.23 -0.09 9.32
CA ASP A 268 -3.31 0.80 9.72
C ASP A 268 -2.82 1.97 10.59
N ARG A 269 -2.03 1.69 11.64
CA ARG A 269 -1.50 2.74 12.53
C ARG A 269 -0.55 3.69 11.84
N VAL A 270 0.42 3.15 11.09
CA VAL A 270 1.47 3.96 10.46
C VAL A 270 0.91 4.79 9.31
N LEU A 271 0.03 4.21 8.48
CA LEU A 271 -0.65 4.98 7.43
C LEU A 271 -1.62 6.00 8.04
N GLY A 272 -2.31 5.68 9.12
CA GLY A 272 -3.16 6.64 9.84
C GLY A 272 -2.37 7.83 10.38
N ALA A 273 -1.19 7.61 10.97
CA ALA A 273 -0.32 8.69 11.43
C ALA A 273 0.18 9.56 10.26
N ALA A 274 0.62 8.95 9.16
CA ALA A 274 1.05 9.68 7.97
C ALA A 274 -0.10 10.45 7.30
N ALA A 275 -1.29 9.85 7.21
CA ALA A 275 -2.51 10.47 6.68
C ALA A 275 -2.91 11.69 7.51
N GLY A 276 -2.87 11.57 8.85
CA GLY A 276 -3.11 12.68 9.76
C GLY A 276 -2.13 13.83 9.55
N ALA A 277 -0.83 13.53 9.39
CA ALA A 277 0.20 14.54 9.15
C ALA A 277 0.06 15.26 7.80
N LEU A 278 -0.52 14.60 6.79
CA LEU A 278 -0.71 15.12 5.42
C LEU A 278 -2.15 15.55 5.12
N ALA A 279 -3.05 15.51 6.11
CA ALA A 279 -4.47 15.79 5.95
C ALA A 279 -4.72 17.18 5.33
N GLY A 280 -5.59 17.23 4.32
CA GLY A 280 -5.95 18.47 3.63
C GLY A 280 -4.86 19.08 2.75
N ARG A 281 -3.74 18.39 2.53
CA ARG A 281 -2.59 18.92 1.77
C ARG A 281 -2.51 18.42 0.31
N GLY A 282 -3.53 17.70 -0.16
CA GLY A 282 -3.59 17.21 -1.55
C GLY A 282 -2.51 16.17 -1.91
N VAL A 283 -2.07 15.37 -0.94
CA VAL A 283 -1.04 14.34 -1.13
C VAL A 283 -1.66 12.95 -1.04
N ARG A 284 -1.49 12.13 -2.07
CA ARG A 284 -1.93 10.72 -2.08
C ARG A 284 -0.91 9.82 -1.39
N LEU A 285 -1.38 8.91 -0.54
CA LEU A 285 -0.51 7.95 0.13
C LEU A 285 -0.24 6.72 -0.75
N HIS A 286 0.95 6.14 -0.59
CA HIS A 286 1.36 4.89 -1.21
C HIS A 286 2.01 3.99 -0.15
N ALA A 287 1.82 2.68 -0.28
CA ALA A 287 2.47 1.68 0.55
C ALA A 287 2.93 0.51 -0.33
N ALA A 288 4.09 -0.07 -0.03
CA ALA A 288 4.62 -1.19 -0.81
C ALA A 288 4.26 -2.53 -0.14
N LEU A 289 3.78 -3.48 -0.94
CA LEU A 289 3.59 -4.88 -0.54
C LEU A 289 4.62 -5.76 -1.23
N PRO A 290 5.10 -6.84 -0.59
CA PRO A 290 6.14 -7.66 -1.15
C PRO A 290 5.59 -8.64 -2.21
N VAL A 291 6.41 -8.93 -3.23
CA VAL A 291 6.13 -9.96 -4.25
C VAL A 291 7.00 -11.18 -3.98
N VAL A 292 6.69 -11.93 -2.92
CA VAL A 292 7.41 -13.15 -2.52
C VAL A 292 6.93 -14.33 -3.36
N HIS A 293 7.48 -14.45 -4.56
CA HIS A 293 6.92 -15.32 -5.59
C HIS A 293 7.35 -16.80 -5.52
N TRP A 294 8.36 -17.16 -4.72
CA TRP A 294 8.79 -18.56 -4.57
C TRP A 294 7.91 -19.32 -3.59
N TRP A 295 7.78 -20.63 -3.81
CA TRP A 295 6.81 -21.50 -3.15
C TRP A 295 5.33 -21.14 -3.37
N CYS A 296 5.02 -20.23 -4.30
CA CYS A 296 3.65 -19.83 -4.65
C CYS A 296 2.77 -21.04 -5.03
N HIS A 297 3.35 -22.04 -5.72
CA HIS A 297 2.65 -23.28 -6.08
C HIS A 297 2.79 -24.43 -5.06
N SER A 298 3.33 -24.16 -3.87
CA SER A 298 3.33 -25.14 -2.77
C SER A 298 2.07 -25.02 -1.93
N ALA A 299 1.67 -26.11 -1.26
CA ALA A 299 0.48 -26.12 -0.40
C ALA A 299 0.54 -25.08 0.74
N ALA A 300 1.73 -24.88 1.32
CA ALA A 300 1.91 -23.99 2.47
C ALA A 300 2.23 -22.54 2.09
N ARG A 301 2.65 -22.27 0.84
CA ARG A 301 3.15 -20.95 0.38
C ARG A 301 4.14 -20.35 1.39
N ALA A 302 5.10 -21.19 1.80
CA ALA A 302 5.88 -21.00 3.03
C ALA A 302 6.61 -19.65 3.12
N ALA A 303 7.17 -19.15 2.01
CA ALA A 303 7.89 -17.87 2.02
C ALA A 303 6.96 -16.66 2.16
N GLU A 304 5.76 -16.70 1.59
CA GLU A 304 4.74 -15.67 1.82
C GLU A 304 4.30 -15.71 3.29
N MET A 305 4.11 -16.92 3.83
CA MET A 305 3.70 -17.12 5.22
C MET A 305 4.72 -16.58 6.22
N THR A 306 6.01 -16.87 6.04
CA THR A 306 7.07 -16.30 6.90
C THR A 306 7.21 -14.78 6.72
N ALA A 307 6.88 -14.24 5.53
CA ALA A 307 6.82 -12.79 5.31
C ALA A 307 5.57 -12.12 5.91
N GLY A 308 4.61 -12.88 6.44
CA GLY A 308 3.40 -12.39 7.11
C GLY A 308 2.09 -12.63 6.35
N TYR A 309 2.13 -13.33 5.22
CA TYR A 309 1.00 -13.52 4.31
C TYR A 309 0.57 -14.99 4.25
N ALA A 310 -0.42 -15.34 5.06
CA ALA A 310 -1.00 -16.68 5.11
C ALA A 310 -2.43 -16.67 4.58
N GLY A 311 -2.63 -17.26 3.41
CA GLY A 311 -3.95 -17.44 2.82
C GLY A 311 -4.69 -18.64 3.40
N ARG A 312 -6.01 -18.61 3.30
CA ARG A 312 -6.90 -19.75 3.57
C ARG A 312 -7.84 -19.94 2.39
N ALA A 313 -8.49 -21.10 2.31
CA ALA A 313 -9.48 -21.38 1.26
C ALA A 313 -10.63 -20.34 1.22
N ASP A 314 -10.96 -19.76 2.36
CA ASP A 314 -12.04 -18.78 2.54
C ASP A 314 -11.56 -17.32 2.63
N ARG A 315 -10.24 -17.08 2.65
CA ARG A 315 -9.68 -15.74 2.86
C ARG A 315 -8.34 -15.57 2.18
N ASP A 316 -8.28 -14.62 1.25
CA ASP A 316 -7.04 -14.22 0.60
C ASP A 316 -6.03 -13.62 1.61
N ALA A 317 -4.75 -13.96 1.44
CA ALA A 317 -3.66 -13.59 2.34
C ALA A 317 -3.41 -12.06 2.42
N TYR A 318 -3.67 -11.35 1.33
CA TYR A 318 -3.34 -9.94 1.15
C TYR A 318 -4.51 -9.00 1.44
N LEU A 319 -5.75 -9.50 1.41
CA LEU A 319 -6.95 -8.69 1.71
C LEU A 319 -6.85 -7.89 3.02
N PRO A 320 -6.35 -8.42 4.15
CA PRO A 320 -6.24 -7.64 5.39
C PRO A 320 -5.31 -6.43 5.26
N ALA A 321 -4.17 -6.59 4.58
CA ALA A 321 -3.25 -5.51 4.30
C ALA A 321 -3.87 -4.49 3.33
N MET A 322 -4.48 -4.96 2.24
CA MET A 322 -5.17 -4.09 1.28
C MET A 322 -6.31 -3.29 1.94
N ALA A 323 -7.05 -3.88 2.88
CA ALA A 323 -8.10 -3.19 3.63
C ALA A 323 -7.55 -2.07 4.52
N ALA A 324 -6.37 -2.26 5.11
CA ALA A 324 -5.67 -1.20 5.84
C ALA A 324 -5.26 -0.05 4.91
N LEU A 325 -4.74 -0.36 3.71
CA LEU A 325 -4.41 0.65 2.70
C LEU A 325 -5.65 1.43 2.25
N ALA A 326 -6.75 0.72 1.92
CA ALA A 326 -8.01 1.33 1.49
C ALA A 326 -8.59 2.29 2.53
N ARG A 327 -8.52 1.93 3.83
CA ARG A 327 -9.01 2.78 4.92
C ARG A 327 -8.37 4.17 4.95
N HIS A 328 -7.09 4.26 4.55
CA HIS A 328 -6.33 5.52 4.51
C HIS A 328 -6.20 6.12 3.11
N GLY A 329 -6.96 5.61 2.13
CA GLY A 329 -6.90 6.07 0.74
C GLY A 329 -5.52 5.87 0.09
N ALA A 330 -4.74 4.90 0.57
CA ALA A 330 -3.41 4.62 0.06
C ALA A 330 -3.49 3.72 -1.18
N SER A 331 -2.63 4.01 -2.16
CA SER A 331 -2.38 3.12 -3.31
C SER A 331 -1.34 2.05 -2.93
N VAL A 332 -1.42 0.89 -3.58
CA VAL A 332 -0.43 -0.17 -3.38
C VAL A 332 0.66 -0.10 -4.45
N HIS A 333 1.92 -0.18 -4.03
CA HIS A 333 3.08 -0.34 -4.90
C HIS A 333 3.51 -1.81 -4.89
N LEU A 334 3.54 -2.42 -6.07
CA LEU A 334 3.99 -3.81 -6.28
C LEU A 334 5.24 -3.79 -7.15
N GLY A 335 6.34 -4.33 -6.64
CA GLY A 335 7.58 -4.48 -7.41
C GLY A 335 7.55 -5.65 -8.39
N CYS A 336 8.68 -5.93 -9.04
CA CYS A 336 8.89 -7.11 -9.90
C CYS A 336 7.92 -7.23 -11.08
N GLY A 337 7.44 -6.10 -11.61
CA GLY A 337 6.50 -6.05 -12.71
C GLY A 337 6.99 -6.64 -14.03
N GLU A 338 8.28 -6.91 -14.18
CA GLU A 338 8.93 -7.55 -15.33
C GLU A 338 9.30 -9.02 -15.10
N VAL A 339 9.25 -9.53 -13.86
CA VAL A 339 9.73 -10.89 -13.53
C VAL A 339 8.71 -11.93 -13.95
N ALA A 340 9.07 -12.86 -14.85
CA ALA A 340 8.15 -13.85 -15.42
C ALA A 340 8.35 -15.26 -14.89
N ASP A 341 7.30 -16.09 -14.99
CA ASP A 341 7.34 -17.48 -14.49
C ASP A 341 8.41 -18.29 -15.24
N CYS A 342 8.58 -18.04 -16.54
CA CYS A 342 9.58 -18.71 -17.38
C CYS A 342 11.04 -18.36 -17.04
N THR A 343 11.29 -17.29 -16.27
CA THR A 343 12.64 -16.95 -15.80
C THR A 343 12.95 -17.57 -14.44
N GLN A 344 11.97 -18.23 -13.81
CA GLN A 344 12.13 -18.85 -12.50
C GLN A 344 12.61 -20.30 -12.61
N PRO A 345 13.48 -20.76 -11.69
CA PRO A 345 13.86 -22.16 -11.66
C PRO A 345 12.69 -23.03 -11.17
N ALA A 346 12.45 -24.15 -11.86
CA ALA A 346 11.33 -25.04 -11.57
C ALA A 346 11.30 -25.55 -10.11
N TYR A 347 12.47 -25.79 -9.50
CA TYR A 347 12.56 -26.28 -8.12
C TYR A 347 12.04 -25.29 -7.07
N ALA A 348 11.93 -23.99 -7.41
CA ALA A 348 11.45 -22.97 -6.49
C ALA A 348 9.92 -22.91 -6.40
N LEU A 349 9.20 -23.64 -7.27
CA LEU A 349 7.74 -23.58 -7.39
C LEU A 349 7.22 -22.13 -7.42
N ALA A 350 7.97 -21.28 -8.10
CA ALA A 350 7.76 -19.84 -8.11
C ALA A 350 6.78 -19.43 -9.21
N SER A 351 5.89 -18.49 -8.90
CA SER A 351 5.01 -17.88 -9.90
C SER A 351 4.77 -16.40 -9.57
N PRO A 352 5.67 -15.50 -10.01
CA PRO A 352 5.44 -14.06 -9.93
C PRO A 352 4.17 -13.62 -10.67
N GLU A 353 3.78 -14.29 -11.77
CA GLU A 353 2.59 -13.92 -12.52
C GLU A 353 1.30 -14.21 -11.76
N THR A 354 1.19 -15.41 -11.18
CA THR A 354 0.04 -15.76 -10.34
C THR A 354 -0.07 -14.83 -9.14
N LEU A 355 1.07 -14.54 -8.49
CA LEU A 355 1.09 -13.68 -7.31
C LEU A 355 0.71 -12.23 -7.64
N LEU A 356 1.23 -11.67 -8.75
CA LEU A 356 0.85 -10.32 -9.18
C LEU A 356 -0.64 -10.23 -9.54
N LEU A 357 -1.21 -11.26 -10.19
CA LEU A 357 -2.64 -11.31 -10.46
C LEU A 357 -3.47 -11.33 -9.16
N GLN A 358 -3.07 -12.14 -8.18
CA GLN A 358 -3.71 -12.21 -6.86
C GLN A 358 -3.67 -10.86 -6.14
N LEU A 359 -2.50 -10.23 -6.04
CA LEU A 359 -2.32 -8.92 -5.39
C LEU A 359 -3.18 -7.84 -6.07
N ARG A 360 -3.20 -7.81 -7.40
CA ARG A 360 -4.04 -6.88 -8.16
C ARG A 360 -5.53 -7.17 -7.99
N GLY A 361 -5.91 -8.44 -7.88
CA GLY A 361 -7.27 -8.87 -7.55
C GLY A 361 -7.73 -8.39 -6.17
N ALA A 362 -6.90 -8.60 -5.15
CA ALA A 362 -7.16 -8.13 -3.79
C ALA A 362 -7.26 -6.59 -3.72
N ALA A 363 -6.43 -5.89 -4.49
CA ALA A 363 -6.50 -4.43 -4.61
C ALA A 363 -7.78 -3.97 -5.32
N ALA A 364 -8.14 -4.59 -6.44
CA ALA A 364 -9.36 -4.29 -7.20
C ALA A 364 -10.63 -4.52 -6.36
N ALA A 365 -10.67 -5.60 -5.58
CA ALA A 365 -11.79 -5.93 -4.70
C ALA A 365 -12.10 -4.84 -3.65
N LEU A 366 -11.10 -4.01 -3.32
CA LEU A 366 -11.19 -2.93 -2.32
C LEU A 366 -11.00 -1.54 -2.93
N GLY A 367 -10.97 -1.42 -4.26
CA GLY A 367 -10.77 -0.15 -4.96
C GLY A 367 -9.40 0.51 -4.71
N VAL A 368 -8.39 -0.26 -4.31
CA VAL A 368 -7.03 0.23 -4.05
C VAL A 368 -6.29 0.41 -5.39
N PRO A 369 -5.84 1.62 -5.77
CA PRO A 369 -5.08 1.81 -7.00
C PRO A 369 -3.73 1.10 -6.94
N VAL A 370 -3.32 0.51 -8.06
CA VAL A 370 -2.06 -0.24 -8.17
C VAL A 370 -1.01 0.58 -8.91
N ALA A 371 0.17 0.72 -8.30
CA ALA A 371 1.40 1.14 -8.95
C ALA A 371 2.31 -0.08 -9.17
N LEU A 372 2.75 -0.31 -10.40
CA LEU A 372 3.63 -1.42 -10.76
C LEU A 372 5.06 -0.92 -10.96
N GLY A 373 6.00 -1.46 -10.19
CA GLY A 373 7.42 -1.12 -10.25
C GLY A 373 8.27 -2.20 -10.92
N SER A 374 9.41 -1.83 -11.47
CA SER A 374 10.45 -2.80 -11.86
C SER A 374 11.17 -3.39 -10.63
N ALA A 375 11.72 -4.59 -10.74
CA ALA A 375 12.55 -5.23 -9.70
C ALA A 375 13.91 -4.52 -9.52
N GLY A 376 14.45 -3.94 -10.60
CA GLY A 376 15.73 -3.25 -10.57
C GLY A 376 16.00 -2.39 -11.79
N VAL A 377 17.28 -2.04 -11.97
CA VAL A 377 17.78 -1.25 -13.09
C VAL A 377 18.03 -2.17 -14.29
N SER A 378 16.97 -2.48 -15.05
CA SER A 378 17.09 -3.09 -16.36
C SER A 378 16.30 -2.32 -17.40
N PHE A 379 16.94 -2.03 -18.52
CA PHE A 379 16.35 -1.34 -19.68
C PHE A 379 16.35 -2.24 -20.92
N ASP A 380 16.50 -3.55 -20.74
CA ASP A 380 16.40 -4.49 -21.84
C ASP A 380 14.95 -4.56 -22.37
N ALA A 381 14.83 -4.80 -23.68
CA ALA A 381 13.54 -4.77 -24.36
C ALA A 381 12.56 -5.83 -23.82
N ALA A 382 13.04 -6.96 -23.31
CA ALA A 382 12.19 -8.03 -22.79
C ALA A 382 11.59 -7.64 -21.44
N ALA A 383 12.40 -7.12 -20.50
CA ALA A 383 11.93 -6.61 -19.21
C ALA A 383 10.95 -5.44 -19.38
N LEU A 384 11.28 -4.46 -20.24
CA LEU A 384 10.41 -3.33 -20.53
C LEU A 384 9.10 -3.79 -21.20
N GLY A 385 9.18 -4.74 -22.14
CA GLY A 385 8.01 -5.33 -22.79
C GLY A 385 7.10 -6.07 -21.80
N GLU A 386 7.67 -6.79 -20.85
CA GLU A 386 6.92 -7.52 -19.83
C GLU A 386 6.24 -6.58 -18.83
N LEU A 387 6.96 -5.55 -18.38
CA LEU A 387 6.39 -4.48 -17.55
C LEU A 387 5.24 -3.77 -18.27
N GLU A 388 5.41 -3.47 -19.56
CA GLU A 388 4.35 -2.90 -20.41
C GLU A 388 3.15 -3.85 -20.52
N ARG A 389 3.38 -5.13 -20.79
CA ARG A 389 2.33 -6.14 -20.89
C ARG A 389 1.49 -6.19 -19.61
N ARG A 390 2.14 -6.21 -18.45
CA ARG A 390 1.45 -6.32 -17.15
C ARG A 390 0.76 -5.05 -16.72
N ALA A 391 1.36 -3.89 -16.99
CA ALA A 391 0.76 -2.59 -16.65
C ALA A 391 -0.61 -2.40 -17.31
N PHE A 392 -0.78 -2.88 -18.55
CA PHE A 392 -2.01 -2.75 -19.31
C PHE A 392 -2.84 -4.04 -19.39
N GLY A 393 -2.32 -5.16 -18.89
CA GLY A 393 -3.00 -6.44 -18.94
C GLY A 393 -4.24 -6.45 -18.08
N ALA A 394 -5.31 -7.05 -18.58
CA ALA A 394 -6.52 -7.34 -17.83
C ALA A 394 -6.54 -8.82 -17.39
N GLY A 395 -7.26 -9.11 -16.32
CA GLY A 395 -7.44 -10.47 -15.83
C GLY A 395 -8.65 -10.58 -14.92
N CYS A 396 -8.84 -11.74 -14.31
CA CYS A 396 -9.86 -11.95 -13.29
C CYS A 396 -9.23 -12.77 -12.15
N TYR A 397 -9.49 -12.37 -10.91
CA TYR A 397 -9.06 -13.10 -9.72
C TYR A 397 -10.25 -13.26 -8.78
N ASN A 398 -10.62 -14.49 -8.45
CA ASN A 398 -11.78 -14.81 -7.61
C ASN A 398 -13.08 -14.09 -8.01
N GLY A 399 -13.33 -13.97 -9.32
CA GLY A 399 -14.51 -13.29 -9.86
C GLY A 399 -14.44 -11.76 -9.85
N VAL A 400 -13.30 -11.18 -9.45
CA VAL A 400 -13.05 -9.73 -9.50
C VAL A 400 -12.24 -9.41 -10.75
N ASP A 401 -12.77 -8.51 -11.58
CA ASP A 401 -12.06 -8.02 -12.76
C ASP A 401 -10.85 -7.17 -12.36
N VAL A 402 -9.71 -7.51 -12.95
CA VAL A 402 -8.45 -6.81 -12.75
C VAL A 402 -8.16 -6.00 -13.99
N GLY A 403 -8.28 -4.67 -13.89
CA GLY A 403 -7.98 -3.74 -14.96
C GLY A 403 -6.52 -3.27 -14.99
N PRO A 404 -6.15 -2.39 -15.93
CA PRO A 404 -4.84 -1.75 -16.00
C PRO A 404 -4.44 -1.06 -14.68
N VAL A 405 -3.13 -0.94 -14.47
CA VAL A 405 -2.57 -0.25 -13.30
C VAL A 405 -2.70 1.27 -13.45
N SER A 406 -2.79 2.02 -12.35
CA SER A 406 -2.86 3.49 -12.40
C SER A 406 -1.49 4.14 -12.57
N ARG A 407 -0.41 3.39 -12.29
CA ARG A 407 0.95 3.90 -12.30
C ARG A 407 1.97 2.82 -12.67
N VAL A 408 3.00 3.22 -13.41
CA VAL A 408 4.23 2.45 -13.59
C VAL A 408 5.40 3.23 -12.99
N VAL A 409 6.27 2.57 -12.23
CA VAL A 409 7.45 3.19 -11.60
C VAL A 409 8.72 2.47 -12.07
N MET A 410 9.57 3.16 -12.82
CA MET A 410 10.85 2.60 -13.27
C MET A 410 11.95 2.86 -12.24
N ALA A 411 12.68 1.82 -11.84
CA ALA A 411 13.90 1.92 -11.03
C ALA A 411 15.15 2.01 -11.93
N GLU A 412 16.16 2.83 -11.68
CA GLU A 412 16.17 4.18 -11.12
C GLU A 412 16.85 5.08 -12.18
N MET A 413 16.63 6.40 -12.14
CA MET A 413 17.42 7.38 -12.87
C MET A 413 18.84 7.41 -12.29
N GLY A 414 19.79 6.98 -13.11
CA GLY A 414 21.22 7.00 -12.84
C GLY A 414 21.98 6.82 -14.16
N ASP A 415 23.31 6.70 -14.09
CA ASP A 415 24.16 6.66 -15.28
C ASP A 415 23.76 5.57 -16.28
N ALA A 416 23.41 4.37 -15.77
CA ALA A 416 22.99 3.23 -16.58
C ALA A 416 21.76 3.52 -17.48
N MET A 417 20.84 4.39 -17.05
CA MET A 417 19.68 4.79 -17.86
C MET A 417 20.08 5.61 -19.08
N PHE A 418 21.13 6.42 -18.96
CA PHE A 418 21.57 7.36 -19.99
C PHE A 418 22.65 6.78 -20.91
N GLU A 419 23.03 5.53 -20.70
CA GLU A 419 23.80 4.78 -21.70
C GLU A 419 23.02 4.69 -23.02
N ALA A 420 23.71 4.82 -24.15
CA ALA A 420 23.06 5.04 -25.45
C ALA A 420 22.04 3.95 -25.82
N ALA A 421 22.34 2.69 -25.51
CA ALA A 421 21.43 1.55 -25.75
C ALA A 421 20.22 1.60 -24.82
N ALA A 422 20.46 1.67 -23.50
CA ALA A 422 19.41 1.74 -22.48
C ALA A 422 18.46 2.93 -22.70
N TRP A 423 19.01 4.11 -22.99
CA TRP A 423 18.21 5.30 -23.26
C TRP A 423 17.38 5.16 -24.54
N THR A 424 17.89 4.48 -25.56
CA THR A 424 17.14 4.24 -26.80
C THR A 424 15.95 3.31 -26.55
N GLU A 425 16.16 2.21 -25.83
CA GLU A 425 15.08 1.30 -25.43
C GLU A 425 14.05 1.98 -24.53
N PHE A 426 14.50 2.70 -23.51
CA PHE A 426 13.62 3.43 -22.59
C PHE A 426 12.77 4.48 -23.31
N ARG A 427 13.33 5.23 -24.26
CA ARG A 427 12.57 6.20 -25.07
C ARG A 427 11.47 5.53 -25.88
N GLY A 428 11.81 4.43 -26.56
CA GLY A 428 10.85 3.67 -27.35
C GLY A 428 9.72 3.12 -26.49
N TRP A 429 10.06 2.55 -25.33
CA TRP A 429 9.10 2.04 -24.37
C TRP A 429 8.22 3.13 -23.76
N ALA A 430 8.78 4.25 -23.31
CA ALA A 430 8.03 5.36 -22.73
C ALA A 430 7.00 5.94 -23.73
N ALA A 431 7.36 6.01 -25.02
CA ALA A 431 6.45 6.42 -26.08
C ALA A 431 5.26 5.46 -26.23
N ARG A 432 5.50 4.13 -26.19
CA ARG A 432 4.43 3.11 -26.26
C ARG A 432 3.51 3.17 -25.04
N VAL A 433 4.09 3.23 -23.83
CA VAL A 433 3.32 3.37 -22.58
C VAL A 433 2.41 4.60 -22.64
N ARG A 434 2.94 5.75 -23.07
CA ARG A 434 2.17 6.99 -23.20
C ARG A 434 1.03 6.85 -24.21
N GLN A 435 1.28 6.27 -25.38
CA GLN A 435 0.25 6.06 -26.40
C GLN A 435 -0.89 5.19 -25.89
N ARG A 436 -0.57 4.09 -25.20
CA ARG A 436 -1.56 3.19 -24.61
C ARG A 436 -2.32 3.85 -23.45
N ALA A 437 -1.65 4.63 -22.61
CA ALA A 437 -2.29 5.38 -21.52
C ALA A 437 -3.28 6.44 -22.05
N ALA A 438 -2.94 7.11 -23.16
CA ALA A 438 -3.85 8.05 -23.83
C ALA A 438 -5.10 7.33 -24.39
N ALA A 439 -4.92 6.15 -24.99
CA ALA A 439 -6.04 5.33 -25.47
C ALA A 439 -6.98 4.90 -24.34
N LEU A 440 -6.43 4.49 -23.19
CA LEU A 440 -7.22 4.18 -21.99
C LEU A 440 -8.00 5.40 -21.49
N SER A 441 -7.36 6.57 -21.43
CA SER A 441 -8.00 7.79 -20.96
C SER A 441 -9.14 8.22 -21.87
N GLY A 442 -8.97 8.10 -23.19
CA GLY A 442 -10.03 8.36 -24.16
C GLY A 442 -11.20 7.38 -24.04
N ALA A 443 -10.92 6.08 -23.85
CA ALA A 443 -11.97 5.07 -23.62
C ALA A 443 -12.73 5.33 -22.31
N ALA A 444 -12.04 5.67 -21.22
CA ALA A 444 -12.64 6.00 -19.95
C ALA A 444 -13.53 7.25 -20.04
N ALA A 445 -13.09 8.29 -20.76
CA ALA A 445 -13.88 9.50 -20.99
C ALA A 445 -15.18 9.21 -21.77
N LEU A 446 -15.12 8.35 -22.80
CA LEU A 446 -16.30 7.91 -23.55
C LEU A 446 -17.27 7.10 -22.67
N GLN A 447 -16.74 6.21 -21.82
CA GLN A 447 -17.56 5.44 -20.89
C GLN A 447 -18.26 6.33 -19.87
N GLN A 448 -17.55 7.30 -19.26
CA GLN A 448 -18.16 8.28 -18.35
C GLN A 448 -19.25 9.11 -19.02
N GLN A 449 -19.04 9.54 -20.27
CA GLN A 449 -20.07 10.25 -21.03
C GLN A 449 -21.30 9.37 -21.26
N HIS A 450 -21.11 8.10 -21.58
CA HIS A 450 -22.19 7.14 -21.79
C HIS A 450 -22.98 6.89 -20.49
N GLU A 451 -22.30 6.68 -19.36
CA GLU A 451 -22.92 6.50 -18.04
C GLU A 451 -23.69 7.76 -17.60
N GLN A 452 -23.13 8.95 -17.79
CA GLN A 452 -23.83 10.21 -17.50
C GLN A 452 -25.06 10.40 -18.40
N GLN A 453 -24.96 10.02 -19.68
CA GLN A 453 -26.08 10.08 -20.60
C GLN A 453 -27.20 9.11 -20.19
N GLN A 454 -26.88 7.88 -19.79
CA GLN A 454 -27.86 6.92 -19.28
C GLN A 454 -28.54 7.40 -17.99
N LEU A 455 -27.77 7.97 -17.06
CA LEU A 455 -28.32 8.55 -15.83
C LEU A 455 -29.26 9.73 -16.13
N TRP A 456 -28.88 10.60 -17.05
CA TRP A 456 -29.71 11.70 -17.53
C TRP A 456 -31.00 11.20 -18.18
N GLU A 457 -30.91 10.22 -19.09
CA GLU A 457 -32.07 9.63 -19.77
C GLU A 457 -33.03 8.95 -18.78
N SER A 458 -32.50 8.23 -17.79
CA SER A 458 -33.28 7.63 -16.69
C SER A 458 -34.00 8.69 -15.85
N ALA A 459 -33.31 9.76 -15.46
CA ALA A 459 -33.90 10.87 -14.72
C ALA A 459 -34.98 11.61 -15.54
N ALA A 460 -34.76 11.80 -16.83
CA ALA A 460 -35.73 12.41 -17.75
C ALA A 460 -36.98 11.54 -17.91
N ALA A 461 -36.81 10.21 -18.04
CA ALA A 461 -37.91 9.27 -18.11
C ALA A 461 -38.74 9.24 -16.81
N ALA A 462 -38.09 9.29 -15.64
CA ALA A 462 -38.76 9.39 -14.34
C ALA A 462 -39.55 10.70 -14.20
N ALA A 463 -38.99 11.82 -14.63
CA ALA A 463 -39.69 13.12 -14.64
C ALA A 463 -40.90 13.13 -15.58
N ALA A 464 -40.77 12.53 -16.77
CA ALA A 464 -41.87 12.40 -17.72
C ALA A 464 -43.00 11.50 -17.19
N ALA A 465 -42.66 10.39 -16.52
CA ALA A 465 -43.64 9.51 -15.87
C ALA A 465 -44.39 10.24 -14.74
N ALA A 466 -43.68 11.04 -13.92
CA ALA A 466 -44.30 11.85 -12.88
C ALA A 466 -45.25 12.93 -13.45
N ALA A 467 -44.86 13.59 -14.55
CA ALA A 467 -45.70 14.56 -15.23
C ALA A 467 -46.95 13.92 -15.87
N ALA A 468 -46.82 12.72 -16.43
CA ALA A 468 -47.94 11.96 -16.99
C ALA A 468 -48.94 11.51 -15.90
N ALA A 469 -48.44 11.11 -14.72
CA ALA A 469 -49.29 10.79 -13.57
C ALA A 469 -50.08 12.02 -13.06
N ALA A 470 -49.47 13.21 -13.10
CA ALA A 470 -50.13 14.46 -12.73
C ALA A 470 -51.16 14.96 -13.76
N ALA A 471 -51.14 14.44 -15.00
CA ALA A 471 -52.05 14.83 -16.07
C ALA A 471 -53.34 13.98 -16.14
N VAL A 472 -53.53 13.01 -15.23
CA VAL A 472 -54.75 12.21 -15.14
C VAL A 472 -55.87 13.07 -14.52
N PRO A 473 -57.00 13.31 -15.23
CA PRO A 473 -58.12 14.05 -14.67
C PRO A 473 -58.72 13.29 -13.48
N GLY A 474 -58.74 13.91 -12.28
CA GLY A 474 -59.24 13.33 -11.04
C GLY A 474 -58.18 13.03 -9.96
N TYR A 475 -56.88 13.18 -10.27
CA TYR A 475 -55.80 12.90 -9.31
C TYR A 475 -55.81 13.78 -8.05
N GLU A 476 -56.27 15.04 -8.17
CA GLU A 476 -56.44 15.95 -7.02
C GLU A 476 -57.59 15.52 -6.10
N GLU A 477 -58.66 14.91 -6.64
CA GLU A 477 -59.79 14.41 -5.83
C GLU A 477 -59.41 13.13 -5.06
N GLU A 478 -58.62 12.23 -5.66
CA GLU A 478 -58.09 11.05 -4.97
C GLU A 478 -57.08 11.43 -3.87
N GLN A 479 -56.17 12.40 -4.10
CA GLN A 479 -55.27 12.86 -3.04
C GLN A 479 -56.00 13.55 -1.88
N GLN A 480 -57.05 14.31 -2.16
CA GLN A 480 -57.87 14.92 -1.10
C GLN A 480 -58.62 13.86 -0.28
N GLN A 481 -59.16 12.82 -0.93
CA GLN A 481 -59.80 11.70 -0.21
C GLN A 481 -58.80 10.91 0.63
N GLN A 482 -57.58 10.68 0.13
CA GLN A 482 -56.53 9.96 0.88
C GLN A 482 -56.02 10.79 2.07
N GLN A 483 -55.82 12.10 1.91
CA GLN A 483 -55.48 12.98 3.04
C GLN A 483 -56.60 13.06 4.09
N GLN A 484 -57.86 13.08 3.67
CA GLN A 484 -58.99 13.04 4.61
C GLN A 484 -59.06 11.72 5.37
N GLN A 485 -58.79 10.58 4.72
CA GLN A 485 -58.70 9.28 5.41
C GLN A 485 -57.56 9.22 6.43
N VAL A 486 -56.38 9.76 6.08
CA VAL A 486 -55.23 9.80 7.00
C VAL A 486 -55.52 10.72 8.20
N GLN A 487 -56.18 11.86 7.99
CA GLN A 487 -56.60 12.73 9.09
C GLN A 487 -57.67 12.09 9.99
N GLN A 488 -58.63 11.35 9.42
CA GLN A 488 -59.62 10.60 10.20
C GLN A 488 -58.97 9.49 11.03
N GLN A 489 -57.98 8.77 10.48
CA GLN A 489 -57.24 7.75 11.23
C GLN A 489 -56.42 8.37 12.38
N GLN A 490 -55.79 9.52 12.16
CA GLN A 490 -55.06 10.23 13.23
C GLN A 490 -55.99 10.76 14.33
N GLN A 491 -57.18 11.25 14.00
CA GLN A 491 -58.17 11.66 15.00
C GLN A 491 -58.72 10.47 15.81
N GLN A 492 -58.92 9.30 15.18
CA GLN A 492 -59.34 8.09 15.89
C GLN A 492 -58.24 7.57 16.84
N GLN A 493 -56.97 7.70 16.48
CA GLN A 493 -55.85 7.32 17.38
C GLN A 493 -55.71 8.25 18.58
N GLN A 494 -56.03 9.55 18.45
CA GLN A 494 -55.97 10.48 19.59
C GLN A 494 -57.09 10.28 20.62
N GLN A 495 -58.23 9.69 20.24
CA GLN A 495 -59.33 9.41 21.18
C GLN A 495 -59.15 8.13 22.01
N GLN A 496 -58.09 7.33 21.77
CA GLN A 496 -57.86 6.04 22.44
C GLN A 496 -56.66 5.99 23.40
N GLN A 497 -56.21 7.12 23.96
CA GLN A 497 -55.22 7.09 25.06
C GLN A 497 -55.89 7.21 26.44
N PRO A 498 -55.83 6.19 27.32
CA PRO A 498 -56.23 6.32 28.71
C PRO A 498 -55.12 7.01 29.52
N GLY A 499 -55.51 7.99 30.34
CA GLY A 499 -54.59 8.78 31.19
C GLY A 499 -53.92 7.93 32.28
N GLY A 500 -52.59 7.88 32.25
CA GLY A 500 -51.75 7.29 33.29
C GLY A 500 -50.97 8.37 34.05
N THR A 501 -51.30 8.53 35.32
CA THR A 501 -50.65 9.38 36.32
C THR A 501 -49.25 8.87 36.66
N TRP A 502 -48.21 9.71 36.52
CA TRP A 502 -46.83 9.38 36.93
C TRP A 502 -46.53 9.99 38.31
N GLN A 503 -46.26 9.14 39.30
CA GLN A 503 -45.63 9.54 40.57
C GLN A 503 -44.10 9.57 40.40
N VAL A 504 -43.49 10.67 40.82
CA VAL A 504 -42.04 10.88 40.85
C VAL A 504 -41.48 10.35 42.16
N ALA A 505 -40.60 9.35 42.10
CA ALA A 505 -39.79 8.92 43.23
C ALA A 505 -38.48 9.71 43.24
N VAL A 506 -38.29 10.49 44.30
CA VAL A 506 -37.03 11.13 44.68
C VAL A 506 -36.18 10.09 45.40
N LEU A 507 -34.93 9.89 44.98
CA LEU A 507 -33.94 9.14 45.73
C LEU A 507 -32.90 10.11 46.31
N ALA A 508 -32.75 10.00 47.63
CA ALA A 508 -31.65 10.54 48.43
C ALA A 508 -30.48 9.55 48.45
#